data_AF-A0A6G0UCY0-F1
#
_entry.id   AF-A0A6G0UCY0-F1
#
_cell.length_a   1.000
_cell.length_b   1.000
_cell.length_c   1.000
_cell.angle_alpha   90.00
_cell.angle_beta   90.00
_cell.angle_gamma   90.00
#
_symmetry.space_group_name_H-M   'P 1'
#
loop_
_entity.id
_entity.type
_entity.pdbx_description
1 polymer ?
#
loop_
_entity_poly.entity_id
_entity_poly.type
_entity_poly.pdbx_seq_one_letter_code
_entity_poly.pdbx_strand_id
1 'polypeptide(L)'
;MNDVFSQQVGHIMWGISAASDIGSYSYVYGKFEKDQYKKITSWTRAAAMAGRTGGYIFAQLLILTHIGNYMTLNQMNLYILCIALVFCFLLPRVSWKQVVNNIAIEQSKKQAQKSHSPLPTSFSEYVLYRLKKLKSDFIKVYSNPFILKWSLWWAMAICMSYQVSLYAQTLLGQVQVGDDNPLNGFADAIYTFVATVFILLTNRFPINWDKWGETVLVVTSLLDAVFLALFSQTNSVYLMYFCYIFYRSCYQVMVTIAQWNIA
;
A
#
# COMPACT_ATOMS: atom_id res chain seq x y z
N MET A 1 30.95 -12.20 5.85
CA MET A 1 29.57 -12.32 6.38
C MET A 1 28.85 -13.32 5.51
N ASN A 2 28.32 -14.41 6.08
CA ASN A 2 27.68 -15.49 5.31
C ASN A 2 26.48 -14.92 4.53
N ASP A 3 26.42 -15.19 3.23
CA ASP A 3 25.45 -14.62 2.30
C ASP A 3 23.99 -14.82 2.77
N VAL A 4 23.70 -15.98 3.37
CA VAL A 4 22.39 -16.31 3.96
C VAL A 4 22.00 -15.38 5.11
N PHE A 5 22.94 -15.06 6.01
CA PHE A 5 22.64 -14.17 7.14
C PHE A 5 22.34 -12.75 6.66
N SER A 6 23.07 -12.28 5.65
CA SER A 6 22.83 -10.98 5.02
C SER A 6 21.41 -10.91 4.41
N GLN A 7 21.00 -11.96 3.69
CA GLN A 7 19.67 -12.06 3.11
C GLN A 7 18.56 -12.10 4.18
N GLN A 8 18.76 -12.87 5.26
CA GLN A 8 17.82 -12.91 6.39
C GLN A 8 17.63 -11.54 7.05
N VAL A 9 18.72 -10.83 7.31
CA VAL A 9 18.66 -9.46 7.85
C VAL A 9 17.93 -8.53 6.89
N GLY A 10 18.19 -8.64 5.58
CA GLY A 10 17.47 -7.90 4.55
C GLY A 10 15.96 -8.11 4.59
N HIS A 11 15.50 -9.36 4.74
CA HIS A 11 14.08 -9.67 4.86
C HIS A 11 13.43 -9.11 6.13
N ILE A 12 14.14 -9.14 7.27
CA ILE A 12 13.66 -8.54 8.52
C ILE A 12 13.47 -7.03 8.34
N MET A 13 14.46 -6.35 7.78
CA MET A 13 14.41 -4.90 7.54
C MET A 13 13.30 -4.53 6.55
N TRP A 14 13.10 -5.34 5.51
CA TRP A 14 11.99 -5.17 4.58
C TRP A 14 10.62 -5.30 5.27
N GLY A 15 10.46 -6.28 6.16
CA GLY A 15 9.24 -6.43 6.96
C GLY A 15 8.94 -5.23 7.87
N ILE A 16 9.97 -4.67 8.52
CA ILE A 16 9.86 -3.44 9.33
C ILE A 16 9.43 -2.25 8.47
N SER A 17 10.03 -2.11 7.27
CA SER A 17 9.67 -1.06 6.32
C SER A 17 8.21 -1.19 5.88
N ALA A 18 7.76 -2.39 5.53
CA ALA A 18 6.37 -2.65 5.16
C ALA A 18 5.38 -2.35 6.30
N ALA A 19 5.72 -2.70 7.55
CA ALA A 19 4.90 -2.36 8.72
C ALA A 19 4.82 -0.84 8.97
N SER A 20 5.89 -0.11 8.63
CA SER A 20 5.95 1.35 8.78
C SER A 20 5.00 2.08 7.84
N ASP A 21 4.69 1.53 6.66
CA ASP A 21 3.67 2.07 5.74
C ASP A 21 2.30 2.10 6.42
N ILE A 22 1.89 0.98 7.03
CA ILE A 22 0.63 0.88 7.78
C ILE A 22 0.60 1.84 8.98
N GLY A 23 1.74 1.98 9.68
CA GLY A 23 1.90 2.95 10.77
C GLY A 23 1.73 4.40 10.30
N SER A 24 2.22 4.73 9.10
CA SER A 24 2.12 6.07 8.51
C SER A 24 0.67 6.43 8.20
N TYR A 25 -0.13 5.52 7.65
CA TYR A 25 -1.57 5.74 7.46
C TYR A 25 -2.32 5.87 8.79
N SER A 26 -1.94 5.11 9.81
CA SER A 26 -2.52 5.24 11.16
C SER A 26 -2.29 6.63 11.76
N TYR A 27 -1.13 7.24 11.51
CA TYR A 27 -0.84 8.61 11.89
C TYR A 27 -1.74 9.61 11.14
N VAL A 28 -1.93 9.43 9.83
CA VAL A 28 -2.78 10.29 9.00
C VAL A 28 -4.23 10.24 9.51
N TYR A 29 -4.79 9.05 9.69
CA TYR A 29 -6.15 8.89 10.19
C TYR A 29 -6.33 9.39 11.62
N GLY A 30 -5.29 9.34 12.46
CA GLY A 30 -5.32 9.94 13.80
C GLY A 30 -5.41 11.47 13.80
N LYS A 31 -5.05 12.14 12.69
CA LYS A 31 -5.00 13.60 12.57
C LYS A 31 -6.22 14.22 11.88
N PHE A 32 -6.85 13.49 10.96
CA PHE A 32 -7.95 14.00 10.13
C PHE A 32 -9.30 13.37 10.50
N GLU A 33 -10.40 13.95 10.03
CA GLU A 33 -11.74 13.44 10.24
C GLU A 33 -12.12 12.35 9.22
N LYS A 34 -13.05 11.47 9.58
CA LYS A 34 -13.47 10.31 8.77
C LYS A 34 -13.95 10.70 7.36
N ASP A 35 -14.64 11.83 7.23
CA ASP A 35 -15.14 12.32 5.94
C ASP A 35 -14.02 12.62 4.94
N GLN A 36 -12.80 12.84 5.43
CA GLN A 36 -11.62 13.12 4.62
C GLN A 36 -10.77 11.88 4.32
N TYR A 37 -11.04 10.72 4.94
CA TYR A 37 -10.19 9.52 4.80
C TYR A 37 -10.06 9.08 3.35
N LYS A 38 -11.17 8.99 2.62
CA LYS A 38 -11.17 8.65 1.20
C LYS A 38 -10.25 9.58 0.39
N LYS A 39 -10.44 10.89 0.56
CA LYS A 39 -9.71 11.92 -0.19
C LYS A 39 -8.21 11.89 0.12
N ILE A 40 -7.86 11.84 1.40
CA ILE A 40 -6.46 11.86 1.84
C ILE A 40 -5.74 10.57 1.42
N THR A 41 -6.36 9.41 1.64
CA THR A 41 -5.77 8.13 1.24
C THR A 41 -5.56 8.04 -0.26
N SER A 42 -6.55 8.49 -1.05
CA SER A 42 -6.41 8.58 -2.51
C SER A 42 -5.26 9.52 -2.91
N TRP A 43 -5.16 10.73 -2.33
CA TRP A 43 -4.08 11.67 -2.64
C TRP A 43 -2.70 11.15 -2.25
N THR A 44 -2.56 10.54 -1.07
CA THR A 44 -1.29 9.96 -0.60
C THR A 44 -0.86 8.79 -1.49
N ARG A 45 -1.79 7.87 -1.81
CA ARG A 45 -1.51 6.73 -2.70
C ARG A 45 -1.19 7.19 -4.12
N ALA A 46 -1.93 8.16 -4.66
CA ALA A 46 -1.67 8.74 -5.98
C ALA A 46 -0.29 9.42 -6.02
N ALA A 47 0.08 10.20 -5.00
CA ALA A 47 1.41 10.80 -4.91
C ALA A 47 2.52 9.74 -4.86
N ALA A 48 2.34 8.67 -4.07
CA ALA A 48 3.28 7.56 -4.01
C ALA A 48 3.43 6.84 -5.36
N MET A 49 2.33 6.60 -6.09
CA MET A 49 2.36 5.98 -7.41
C MET A 49 2.96 6.91 -8.47
N ALA A 50 2.69 8.22 -8.42
CA ALA A 50 3.31 9.20 -9.30
C ALA A 50 4.82 9.27 -9.08
N GLY A 51 5.27 9.23 -7.81
CA GLY A 51 6.70 9.12 -7.48
C GLY A 51 7.34 7.86 -8.04
N ARG A 52 6.66 6.70 -7.94
CA ARG A 52 7.12 5.44 -8.56
C ARG A 52 7.18 5.54 -10.08
N THR A 53 6.18 6.16 -10.72
CA THR A 53 6.16 6.40 -12.17
C THR A 53 7.40 7.15 -12.60
N GLY A 54 7.69 8.30 -11.96
CA GLY A 54 8.88 9.10 -12.23
C GLY A 54 10.18 8.33 -11.98
N GLY A 55 10.23 7.56 -10.88
CA GLY A 55 11.38 6.72 -10.54
C GLY A 55 11.65 5.62 -11.56
N TYR A 56 10.63 4.93 -12.05
CA TYR A 56 10.77 3.88 -13.08
C TYR A 56 11.19 4.45 -14.43
N ILE A 57 10.61 5.59 -14.85
CA ILE A 57 11.02 6.28 -16.09
C ILE A 57 12.49 6.70 -15.97
N PHE A 58 12.87 7.32 -14.84
CA PHE A 58 14.25 7.73 -14.61
C PHE A 58 15.22 6.54 -14.62
N ALA A 59 14.87 5.45 -13.93
CA ALA A 59 15.68 4.23 -13.90
C ALA A 59 15.86 3.62 -15.31
N GLN A 60 14.78 3.51 -16.08
CA GLN A 60 14.82 2.96 -17.43
C GLN A 60 15.64 3.87 -18.37
N LEU A 61 15.50 5.19 -18.30
CA LEU A 61 16.30 6.13 -19.09
C LEU A 61 17.79 6.04 -18.74
N LEU A 62 18.13 5.90 -17.46
CA LEU A 62 19.51 5.77 -17.00
C LEU A 62 20.17 4.49 -17.54
N ILE A 63 19.43 3.37 -17.53
CA ILE A 63 19.89 2.09 -18.10
C ILE A 63 20.03 2.20 -19.63
N LEU A 64 19.05 2.75 -20.33
CA LEU A 64 19.06 2.87 -21.80
C LEU A 64 20.15 3.81 -22.33
N THR A 65 20.49 4.85 -21.58
CA THR A 65 21.54 5.80 -21.98
C THR A 65 22.95 5.32 -21.62
N HIS A 66 23.07 4.16 -20.95
CA HIS A 66 24.32 3.62 -20.41
C HIS A 66 25.09 4.61 -19.50
N ILE A 67 24.41 5.63 -18.96
CA ILE A 67 25.02 6.64 -18.08
C ILE A 67 25.33 6.06 -16.70
N GLY A 68 24.64 4.98 -16.30
CA GLY A 68 24.97 4.26 -15.08
C GLY A 68 24.36 2.86 -15.03
N ASN A 69 24.73 2.13 -13.98
CA ASN A 69 24.32 0.74 -13.78
C ASN A 69 23.37 0.61 -12.58
N TYR A 70 22.86 -0.60 -12.32
CA TYR A 70 22.02 -0.90 -11.16
C TYR A 70 22.63 -0.45 -9.81
N MET A 71 23.97 -0.46 -9.69
CA MET A 71 24.65 0.02 -8.49
C MET A 71 24.48 1.55 -8.28
N THR A 72 24.56 2.33 -9.37
CA THR A 72 24.32 3.78 -9.34
C THR A 72 22.89 4.07 -8.93
N LEU A 73 21.93 3.29 -9.43
CA LEU A 73 20.52 3.42 -9.06
C LEU A 73 20.30 3.15 -7.57
N ASN A 74 20.96 2.12 -7.01
CA ASN A 74 20.88 1.79 -5.60
C ASN A 74 21.48 2.90 -4.71
N GLN A 75 22.60 3.49 -5.11
CA GLN A 75 23.20 4.64 -4.40
C GLN A 75 22.28 5.86 -4.42
N MET A 76 21.69 6.19 -5.57
CA MET A 76 20.71 7.28 -5.69
C MET A 76 19.49 7.06 -4.78
N ASN A 77 18.97 5.83 -4.74
CA ASN A 77 17.86 5.48 -3.85
C ASN A 77 18.22 5.72 -2.37
N LEU A 78 19.44 5.39 -1.95
CA LEU A 78 19.91 5.67 -0.60
C LEU A 78 19.92 7.18 -0.30
N TYR A 79 20.41 8.02 -1.22
CA TYR A 79 20.40 9.48 -1.03
C TYR A 79 18.96 10.04 -0.90
N ILE A 80 18.04 9.58 -1.75
CA ILE A 80 16.63 9.99 -1.70
C ILE A 80 15.99 9.61 -0.37
N LEU A 81 16.29 8.42 0.16
CA LEU A 81 15.80 7.98 1.48
C LEU A 81 16.36 8.82 2.63
N CYS A 82 17.63 9.23 2.58
CA CYS A 82 18.21 10.14 3.56
C CYS A 82 17.51 11.51 3.54
N ILE A 83 17.20 12.05 2.36
CA ILE A 83 16.47 13.30 2.22
C ILE A 83 15.04 13.15 2.77
N ALA A 84 14.35 12.07 2.43
CA ALA A 84 13.01 11.77 2.95
C ALA A 84 13.00 11.68 4.48
N LEU A 85 14.05 11.11 5.09
CA LEU A 85 14.19 11.05 6.54
C LEU A 85 14.27 12.46 7.18
N VAL A 86 14.99 13.40 6.55
CA VAL A 86 15.03 14.80 7.01
C VAL A 86 13.63 15.43 6.95
N PHE A 87 12.88 15.20 5.88
CA PHE A 87 11.49 15.67 5.77
C PHE A 87 10.56 15.06 6.83
N CYS A 88 10.76 13.79 7.19
CA CYS A 88 9.99 13.16 8.27
C CYS A 88 10.15 13.88 9.62
N PHE A 89 11.33 14.44 9.92
CA PHE A 89 11.53 15.22 11.15
C PHE A 89 10.80 16.58 11.15
N LEU A 90 10.50 17.12 9.96
CA LEU A 90 9.74 18.36 9.80
C LEU A 90 8.22 18.15 9.91
N LEU A 91 7.75 16.90 9.85
CA LEU A 91 6.32 16.61 9.94
C LEU A 91 5.77 16.92 11.34
N PRO A 92 4.56 17.50 11.43
CA PRO A 92 3.95 17.87 12.69
C PRO A 92 3.66 16.62 13.54
N ARG A 93 4.04 16.65 14.82
CA ARG A 93 3.80 15.52 15.73
C ARG A 93 2.32 15.44 16.10
N VAL A 94 1.73 14.23 16.00
CA VAL A 94 0.40 13.96 16.55
C VAL A 94 0.56 13.70 18.05
N SER A 95 -0.01 14.57 18.87
CA SER A 95 0.06 14.42 20.33
C SER A 95 -0.90 13.34 20.80
N TRP A 96 -0.44 12.46 21.71
CA TRP A 96 -1.30 11.45 22.33
C TRP A 96 -2.51 12.10 23.04
N LYS A 97 -2.35 13.32 23.56
CA LYS A 97 -3.43 14.11 24.17
C LYS A 97 -4.56 14.43 23.19
N GLN A 98 -4.24 14.74 21.93
CA GLN A 98 -5.24 14.98 20.89
C GLN A 98 -6.05 13.71 20.60
N VAL A 99 -5.38 12.55 20.52
CA VAL A 99 -6.05 11.25 20.33
C VAL A 99 -6.94 10.90 21.55
N VAL A 100 -6.46 11.15 22.77
CA VAL A 100 -7.24 10.94 23.99
C VAL A 100 -8.46 11.87 24.05
N ASN A 101 -8.34 13.13 23.60
CA ASN A 101 -9.46 14.05 23.52
C ASN A 101 -10.49 13.60 22.48
N ASN A 102 -10.06 13.09 21.33
CA ASN A 102 -10.96 12.52 20.32
C ASN A 102 -11.74 11.31 20.88
N ILE A 103 -11.06 10.45 21.66
CA ILE A 103 -11.70 9.34 22.37
C ILE A 103 -12.71 9.88 23.41
N ALA A 104 -12.37 10.96 24.14
CA ALA A 104 -13.27 11.60 25.10
C ALA A 104 -14.54 12.13 24.41
N ILE A 105 -14.39 12.77 23.24
CA ILE A 105 -15.49 13.30 22.44
C ILE A 105 -16.36 12.17 21.86
N GLU A 106 -15.76 11.07 21.39
CA GLU A 106 -16.55 9.90 20.94
C GLU A 106 -17.29 9.23 22.10
N GLN A 107 -16.65 9.16 23.27
CA GLN A 107 -17.30 8.67 24.48
C GLN A 107 -18.45 9.59 24.88
N SER A 108 -18.28 10.92 24.82
CA SER A 108 -19.35 11.88 25.14
C SER A 108 -20.53 11.81 24.18
N LYS A 109 -20.28 11.60 22.88
CA LYS A 109 -21.34 11.34 21.88
C LYS A 109 -22.08 10.02 22.13
N LYS A 110 -21.38 8.99 22.62
CA LYS A 110 -21.99 7.68 22.97
C LYS A 110 -22.60 7.65 24.38
N GLN A 111 -22.34 8.67 25.21
CA GLN A 111 -22.69 8.76 26.63
C GLN A 111 -24.16 9.10 26.94
N ALA A 112 -25.07 9.03 25.96
CA ALA A 112 -26.48 8.86 26.31
C ALA A 112 -26.74 7.53 27.06
N GLN A 113 -25.81 6.54 27.02
CA GLN A 113 -25.96 5.24 27.69
C GLN A 113 -24.59 4.63 28.15
N LYS A 114 -24.35 4.60 29.47
CA LYS A 114 -23.40 3.77 30.27
C LYS A 114 -21.94 4.23 30.52
N SER A 115 -21.42 3.66 31.63
CA SER A 115 -20.37 4.10 32.58
C SER A 115 -18.93 4.27 32.07
N HIS A 116 -18.21 5.16 32.75
CA HIS A 116 -16.85 5.59 32.43
C HIS A 116 -15.76 4.55 32.74
N SER A 117 -14.93 4.24 31.74
CA SER A 117 -13.53 3.90 31.97
C SER A 117 -12.73 5.20 32.17
N PRO A 118 -11.87 5.34 33.19
CA PRO A 118 -11.07 6.55 33.38
C PRO A 118 -10.16 6.81 32.18
N LEU A 119 -10.07 8.07 31.75
CA LEU A 119 -9.16 8.48 30.68
C LEU A 119 -7.72 8.53 31.19
N PRO A 120 -6.73 8.13 30.38
CA PRO A 120 -5.33 8.15 30.80
C PRO A 120 -4.83 9.58 30.96
N THR A 121 -4.14 9.85 32.07
CA THR A 121 -3.61 11.18 32.42
C THR A 121 -2.12 11.33 32.10
N SER A 122 -1.41 10.20 31.99
CA SER A 122 0.00 10.12 31.60
C SER A 122 0.19 9.30 30.32
N PHE A 123 1.32 9.51 29.63
CA PHE A 123 1.66 8.77 28.41
C PHE A 123 1.79 7.25 28.68
N SER A 124 2.42 6.86 29.80
CA SER A 124 2.56 5.43 30.16
C SER A 124 1.21 4.77 30.43
N GLU A 125 0.28 5.50 31.06
CA GLU A 125 -1.10 5.05 31.26
C GLU A 125 -1.83 4.91 29.92
N TYR A 126 -1.63 5.85 28.99
CA TYR A 126 -2.20 5.77 27.65
C TYR A 126 -1.72 4.53 26.90
N VAL A 127 -0.42 4.24 26.92
CA VAL A 127 0.14 3.04 26.27
C VAL A 127 -0.42 1.78 26.90
N LEU A 128 -0.42 1.68 28.23
CA LEU A 128 -0.96 0.52 28.94
C LEU A 128 -2.46 0.33 28.68
N TYR A 129 -3.23 1.43 28.65
CA TYR A 129 -4.65 1.43 28.30
C TYR A 129 -4.87 0.88 26.88
N ARG A 130 -4.12 1.36 25.88
CA ARG A 130 -4.24 0.89 24.49
C ARG A 130 -3.83 -0.57 24.34
N LEU A 131 -2.76 -1.01 25.02
CA LEU A 131 -2.32 -2.41 25.00
C LEU A 131 -3.36 -3.35 25.63
N LYS A 132 -3.93 -2.99 26.79
CA LYS A 132 -4.99 -3.77 27.43
C LYS A 132 -6.25 -3.86 26.57
N LYS A 133 -6.58 -2.78 25.87
CA LYS A 133 -7.79 -2.70 25.03
C LYS A 133 -7.60 -3.34 23.65
N LEU A 134 -6.37 -3.52 23.18
CA LEU A 134 -6.04 -4.06 21.85
C LEU A 134 -6.80 -5.35 21.54
N LYS A 135 -6.83 -6.32 22.48
CA LYS A 135 -7.54 -7.58 22.28
C LYS A 135 -9.05 -7.37 22.14
N SER A 136 -9.65 -6.53 22.98
CA SER A 136 -11.10 -6.26 22.93
C SER A 136 -11.47 -5.53 21.66
N ASP A 137 -10.69 -4.51 21.27
CA ASP A 137 -10.92 -3.73 20.07
C ASP A 137 -10.71 -4.57 18.81
N PHE A 138 -9.69 -5.43 18.79
CA PHE A 138 -9.47 -6.40 17.71
C PHE A 138 -10.67 -7.31 17.52
N ILE A 139 -11.16 -7.94 18.60
CA ILE A 139 -12.34 -8.81 18.52
C ILE A 139 -13.56 -8.04 18.02
N LYS A 140 -13.81 -6.82 18.54
CA LYS A 140 -14.96 -5.99 18.12
C LYS A 140 -14.89 -5.59 16.65
N VAL A 141 -13.72 -5.17 16.17
CA VAL A 141 -13.51 -4.73 14.78
C VAL A 141 -13.73 -5.91 13.82
N TYR A 142 -13.13 -7.06 14.11
CA TYR A 142 -13.25 -8.25 13.26
C TYR A 142 -14.56 -9.03 13.46
N SER A 143 -15.36 -8.71 14.48
CA SER A 143 -16.74 -9.20 14.59
C SER A 143 -17.65 -8.57 13.53
N ASN A 144 -17.26 -7.43 12.93
CA ASN A 144 -17.98 -6.86 11.81
C ASN A 144 -17.65 -7.66 10.53
N PRO A 145 -18.62 -8.37 9.92
CA PRO A 145 -18.37 -9.19 8.74
C PRO A 145 -17.89 -8.38 7.54
N PHE A 146 -18.28 -7.10 7.45
CA PHE A 146 -17.79 -6.21 6.39
C PHE A 146 -16.27 -6.02 6.50
N ILE A 147 -15.78 -5.63 7.67
CA ILE A 147 -14.35 -5.37 7.90
C ILE A 147 -13.55 -6.66 7.75
N LEU A 148 -14.04 -7.78 8.29
CA LEU A 148 -13.38 -9.08 8.17
C LEU A 148 -13.17 -9.49 6.70
N LYS A 149 -14.21 -9.34 5.87
CA LYS A 149 -14.15 -9.68 4.43
C LYS A 149 -13.10 -8.84 3.69
N TRP A 150 -13.14 -7.51 3.86
CA TRP A 150 -12.17 -6.62 3.22
C TRP A 150 -10.74 -6.87 3.69
N SER A 151 -10.53 -7.12 4.98
CA SER A 151 -9.20 -7.46 5.52
C SER A 151 -8.67 -8.79 5.00
N LEU A 152 -9.51 -9.83 4.91
CA LEU A 152 -9.10 -11.12 4.36
C LEU A 152 -8.73 -11.01 2.88
N TRP A 153 -9.57 -10.31 2.08
CA TRP A 153 -9.25 -10.06 0.68
C TRP A 153 -7.94 -9.30 0.53
N TRP A 154 -7.73 -8.25 1.32
CA TRP A 154 -6.51 -7.45 1.23
C TRP A 154 -5.26 -8.26 1.62
N ALA A 155 -5.33 -9.08 2.68
CA ALA A 155 -4.22 -9.96 3.05
C ALA A 155 -3.84 -10.93 1.91
N MET A 156 -4.85 -11.54 1.26
CA MET A 156 -4.63 -12.42 0.11
C MET A 156 -4.07 -11.65 -1.10
N ALA A 157 -4.60 -10.46 -1.39
CA ALA A 157 -4.16 -9.62 -2.51
C ALA A 157 -2.69 -9.17 -2.34
N ILE A 158 -2.27 -8.78 -1.13
CA ILE A 158 -0.87 -8.44 -0.85
C ILE A 158 0.04 -9.63 -1.14
N CYS A 159 -0.31 -10.81 -0.61
CA CYS A 159 0.46 -12.02 -0.80
C CYS A 159 0.61 -12.36 -2.29
N MET A 160 -0.52 -12.37 -3.01
CA MET A 160 -0.55 -12.64 -4.45
C MET A 160 0.26 -11.60 -5.24
N SER A 161 0.16 -10.32 -4.90
CA SER A 161 0.94 -9.26 -5.55
C SER A 161 2.44 -9.46 -5.37
N TYR A 162 2.90 -9.84 -4.18
CA TYR A 162 4.33 -10.12 -3.97
C TYR A 162 4.79 -11.34 -4.77
N GLN A 163 3.99 -12.40 -4.79
CA GLN A 163 4.30 -13.59 -5.57
C GLN A 163 4.40 -13.26 -7.07
N VAL A 164 3.41 -12.56 -7.63
CA VAL A 164 3.43 -12.13 -9.05
C VAL A 164 4.63 -11.22 -9.33
N SER A 165 4.97 -10.28 -8.45
CA SER A 165 6.15 -9.42 -8.63
C SER A 165 7.45 -10.20 -8.74
N LEU A 166 7.63 -11.25 -7.94
CA LEU A 166 8.85 -12.06 -7.97
C LEU A 166 8.93 -12.93 -9.23
N TYR A 167 7.82 -13.57 -9.62
CA TYR A 167 7.82 -14.49 -10.77
C TYR A 167 7.68 -13.78 -12.12
N ALA A 168 7.03 -12.61 -12.19
CA ALA A 168 6.81 -11.91 -13.45
C ALA A 168 8.12 -11.53 -14.14
N GLN A 169 9.11 -11.04 -13.37
CA GLN A 169 10.43 -10.68 -13.92
C GLN A 169 11.19 -11.92 -14.41
N THR A 170 11.12 -13.03 -13.66
CA THR A 170 11.72 -14.30 -14.08
C THR A 170 11.11 -14.82 -15.38
N LEU A 171 9.78 -14.78 -15.51
CA LEU A 171 9.10 -15.26 -16.70
C LEU A 171 9.36 -14.36 -17.91
N LEU A 172 9.33 -13.03 -17.72
CA LEU A 172 9.72 -12.07 -18.77
C LEU A 172 11.16 -12.34 -19.25
N GLY A 173 12.09 -12.58 -18.32
CA GLY A 173 13.48 -12.89 -18.65
C GLY A 173 13.66 -14.16 -19.48
N GLN A 174 12.79 -15.17 -19.33
CA GLN A 174 12.81 -16.38 -20.15
C GLN A 174 12.37 -16.13 -21.60
N VAL A 175 11.45 -15.19 -21.82
CA VAL A 175 10.96 -14.82 -23.16
C VAL A 175 11.88 -13.80 -23.82
N GLN A 176 12.57 -12.97 -23.04
CA GLN A 176 13.48 -11.90 -23.47
C GLN A 176 14.94 -12.36 -23.62
N VAL A 177 15.22 -13.66 -23.71
CA VAL A 177 16.59 -14.16 -23.85
C VAL A 177 17.21 -13.62 -25.14
N GLY A 178 18.27 -12.81 -25.00
CA GLY A 178 18.95 -12.14 -26.13
C GLY A 178 18.38 -10.77 -26.51
N ASP A 179 17.46 -10.21 -25.73
CA ASP A 179 17.01 -8.82 -25.87
C ASP A 179 17.99 -7.89 -25.14
N ASP A 180 18.71 -7.07 -25.90
CA ASP A 180 19.69 -6.12 -25.35
C ASP A 180 19.02 -4.93 -24.65
N ASN A 181 17.71 -4.69 -24.84
CA ASN A 181 17.00 -3.53 -24.30
C ASN A 181 15.61 -3.86 -23.71
N PRO A 182 15.54 -4.65 -22.63
CA PRO A 182 14.26 -4.98 -22.00
C PRO A 182 13.56 -3.73 -21.45
N LEU A 183 12.30 -3.53 -21.85
CA LEU A 183 11.48 -2.36 -21.51
C LEU A 183 10.67 -2.55 -20.22
N ASN A 184 11.14 -3.42 -19.32
CA ASN A 184 10.41 -3.83 -18.12
C ASN A 184 10.11 -2.64 -17.19
N GLY A 185 11.06 -1.69 -17.07
CA GLY A 185 10.86 -0.48 -16.29
C GLY A 185 9.77 0.43 -16.86
N PHE A 186 9.55 0.44 -18.18
CA PHE A 186 8.41 1.16 -18.76
C PHE A 186 7.09 0.48 -18.45
N ALA A 187 7.02 -0.86 -18.45
CA ALA A 187 5.82 -1.56 -18.00
C ALA A 187 5.51 -1.21 -16.51
N ASP A 188 6.54 -1.13 -15.68
CA ASP A 188 6.40 -0.69 -14.29
C ASP A 188 5.92 0.77 -14.15
N ALA A 189 6.41 1.66 -15.02
CA ALA A 189 5.97 3.06 -15.10
C ALA A 189 4.51 3.19 -15.57
N ILE A 190 4.10 2.41 -16.58
CA ILE A 190 2.75 2.50 -17.14
C ILE A 190 1.72 2.05 -16.10
N TYR A 191 1.93 0.91 -15.41
CA TYR A 191 0.92 0.47 -14.44
C TYR A 191 0.78 1.45 -13.27
N THR A 192 1.88 2.08 -12.84
CA THR A 192 1.86 3.07 -11.75
C THR A 192 1.18 4.37 -12.18
N PHE A 193 1.41 4.80 -13.43
CA PHE A 193 0.69 5.94 -14.02
C PHE A 193 -0.81 5.66 -14.11
N VAL A 194 -1.19 4.52 -14.69
CA VAL A 194 -2.59 4.09 -14.83
C VAL A 194 -3.25 4.01 -13.45
N ALA A 195 -2.60 3.38 -12.47
CA ALA A 195 -3.09 3.32 -11.10
C ALA A 195 -3.28 4.72 -10.49
N THR A 196 -2.35 5.65 -10.71
CA THR A 196 -2.46 7.05 -10.24
C THR A 196 -3.73 7.71 -10.76
N VAL A 197 -3.97 7.61 -12.07
CA VAL A 197 -5.16 8.18 -12.72
C VAL A 197 -6.43 7.59 -12.11
N PHE A 198 -6.54 6.26 -12.04
CA PHE A 198 -7.72 5.60 -11.49
C PHE A 198 -7.94 5.91 -10.01
N ILE A 199 -6.88 5.94 -9.19
CA ILE A 199 -6.95 6.30 -7.77
C ILE A 199 -7.51 7.72 -7.61
N LEU A 200 -7.07 8.68 -8.43
CA LEU A 200 -7.61 10.05 -8.39
C LEU A 200 -9.07 10.11 -8.85
N LEU A 201 -9.44 9.32 -9.87
CA LEU A 201 -10.83 9.23 -10.35
C LEU A 201 -11.77 8.68 -9.28
N THR A 202 -11.31 7.84 -8.36
CA THR A 202 -12.17 7.34 -7.26
C THR A 202 -12.72 8.47 -6.38
N ASN A 203 -12.05 9.62 -6.29
CA ASN A 203 -12.57 10.79 -5.56
C ASN A 203 -13.69 11.51 -6.32
N ARG A 204 -13.73 11.38 -7.65
CA ARG A 204 -14.74 12.03 -8.49
C ARG A 204 -16.05 11.26 -8.50
N PHE A 205 -15.99 9.93 -8.37
CA PHE A 205 -17.15 9.05 -8.40
C PHE A 205 -17.54 8.59 -6.99
N PRO A 206 -18.70 9.02 -6.45
CA PRO A 206 -19.21 8.55 -5.16
C PRO A 206 -19.82 7.15 -5.33
N ILE A 207 -18.95 6.12 -5.38
CA ILE A 207 -19.38 4.72 -5.42
C ILE A 207 -19.76 4.27 -4.00
N ASN A 208 -20.93 3.66 -3.86
CA ASN A 208 -21.33 3.00 -2.61
C ASN A 208 -20.67 1.62 -2.53
N TRP A 209 -19.57 1.55 -1.78
CA TRP A 209 -18.76 0.34 -1.62
C TRP A 209 -19.41 -0.75 -0.76
N ASP A 210 -20.43 -0.40 0.04
CA ASP A 210 -21.21 -1.40 0.78
C ASP A 210 -22.07 -2.23 -0.17
N LYS A 211 -22.60 -1.59 -1.22
CA LYS A 211 -23.47 -2.24 -2.21
C LYS A 211 -22.67 -2.92 -3.33
N TRP A 212 -21.67 -2.23 -3.88
CA TRP A 212 -20.96 -2.68 -5.08
C TRP A 212 -19.62 -3.35 -4.80
N GLY A 213 -19.11 -3.26 -3.56
CA GLY A 213 -17.79 -3.77 -3.20
C GLY A 213 -17.62 -5.26 -3.50
N GLU A 214 -18.61 -6.09 -3.16
CA GLU A 214 -18.54 -7.54 -3.38
C GLU A 214 -18.47 -7.88 -4.87
N THR A 215 -19.32 -7.26 -5.69
CA THR A 215 -19.33 -7.46 -7.14
C THR A 215 -18.01 -7.03 -7.75
N VAL A 216 -17.47 -5.86 -7.36
CA VAL A 216 -16.20 -5.35 -7.88
C VAL A 216 -15.04 -6.26 -7.48
N LEU A 217 -15.03 -6.77 -6.25
CA LEU A 217 -14.00 -7.70 -5.77
C LEU A 217 -13.99 -8.99 -6.59
N VAL A 218 -15.16 -9.62 -6.76
CA VAL A 218 -15.27 -10.89 -7.52
C VAL A 218 -14.89 -10.69 -8.98
N VAL A 219 -15.42 -9.64 -9.63
CA VAL A 219 -15.14 -9.38 -11.04
C VAL A 219 -13.66 -9.06 -11.25
N THR A 220 -13.07 -8.21 -10.41
CA THR A 220 -11.66 -7.85 -10.54
C THR A 220 -10.77 -9.07 -10.30
N SER A 221 -11.03 -9.87 -9.27
CA SER A 221 -10.24 -11.08 -9.01
C SER A 221 -10.38 -12.16 -10.10
N LEU A 222 -11.56 -12.31 -10.72
CA LEU A 222 -11.73 -13.20 -11.87
C LEU A 222 -10.95 -12.71 -13.09
N LEU A 223 -11.00 -11.40 -13.36
CA LEU A 223 -10.22 -10.80 -14.44
C LEU A 223 -8.71 -10.99 -14.18
N ASP A 224 -8.24 -10.68 -12.97
CA ASP A 224 -6.85 -10.88 -12.57
C ASP A 224 -6.40 -12.33 -12.79
N ALA A 225 -7.23 -13.31 -12.42
CA ALA A 225 -6.94 -14.72 -12.66
C ALA A 225 -6.79 -15.06 -14.15
N VAL A 226 -7.69 -14.56 -15.00
CA VAL A 226 -7.62 -14.75 -16.45
C VAL A 226 -6.35 -14.11 -17.04
N PHE A 227 -6.07 -12.86 -16.68
CA PHE A 227 -4.90 -12.14 -17.17
C PHE A 227 -3.58 -12.78 -16.71
N LEU A 228 -3.51 -13.28 -15.48
CA LEU A 228 -2.33 -14.01 -14.99
C LEU A 228 -2.17 -15.38 -15.66
N ALA A 229 -3.27 -16.09 -15.95
CA ALA A 229 -3.21 -17.34 -16.71
C ALA A 229 -2.71 -17.09 -18.14
N LEU A 230 -3.19 -16.03 -18.81
CA LEU A 230 -2.70 -15.61 -20.11
C LEU A 230 -1.22 -15.21 -20.07
N PHE A 231 -0.82 -14.45 -19.05
CA PHE A 231 0.58 -14.06 -18.81
C PHE A 231 1.51 -15.28 -18.69
N SER A 232 1.03 -16.36 -18.04
CA SER A 232 1.80 -17.59 -17.86
C SER A 232 1.95 -18.44 -19.12
N GLN A 233 1.07 -18.29 -20.12
CA GLN A 233 1.01 -19.18 -21.29
C GLN A 233 1.53 -18.53 -22.57
N THR A 234 1.67 -17.20 -22.58
CA THR A 234 2.10 -16.46 -23.76
C THR A 234 3.63 -16.46 -23.91
N ASN A 235 4.09 -16.47 -25.16
CA ASN A 235 5.48 -16.21 -25.53
C ASN A 235 5.67 -14.81 -26.14
N SER A 236 4.62 -13.98 -26.16
CA SER A 236 4.70 -12.60 -26.66
C SER A 236 4.95 -11.64 -25.50
N VAL A 237 6.12 -10.99 -25.50
CA VAL A 237 6.52 -10.00 -24.49
C VAL A 237 5.50 -8.86 -24.36
N TYR A 238 4.95 -8.37 -25.48
CA TYR A 238 3.95 -7.29 -25.46
C TYR A 238 2.66 -7.71 -24.77
N LEU A 239 2.20 -8.95 -25.00
CA LEU A 239 1.02 -9.49 -24.33
C LEU A 239 1.29 -9.72 -22.83
N MET A 240 2.51 -10.15 -22.47
CA MET A 240 2.93 -10.24 -21.07
C MET A 240 2.89 -8.87 -20.39
N TYR A 241 3.46 -7.84 -21.00
CA TYR A 241 3.39 -6.48 -20.46
C TYR A 241 1.96 -6.01 -20.27
N PHE A 242 1.09 -6.23 -21.26
CA PHE A 242 -0.31 -5.86 -21.14
C PHE A 242 -0.99 -6.52 -19.93
N CYS A 243 -0.85 -7.83 -19.78
CA CYS A 243 -1.44 -8.58 -18.67
C CYS A 243 -0.86 -8.15 -17.32
N TYR A 244 0.45 -7.95 -17.24
CA TYR A 244 1.13 -7.47 -16.03
C TYR A 244 0.68 -6.06 -15.64
N ILE A 245 0.63 -5.13 -16.60
CA ILE A 245 0.17 -3.75 -16.38
C ILE A 245 -1.27 -3.76 -15.86
N PHE A 246 -2.17 -4.51 -16.51
CA PHE A 246 -3.56 -4.63 -16.10
C PHE A 246 -3.68 -5.09 -14.64
N TYR A 247 -3.10 -6.26 -14.33
CA TYR A 247 -3.14 -6.84 -12.99
C TYR A 247 -2.59 -5.88 -11.93
N ARG A 248 -1.42 -5.27 -12.20
CA ARG A 248 -0.76 -4.38 -11.25
C ARG A 248 -1.55 -3.10 -11.02
N SER A 249 -2.16 -2.53 -12.05
CA SER A 249 -3.04 -1.36 -11.92
C SER A 249 -4.29 -1.69 -11.11
N CYS A 250 -4.98 -2.80 -11.42
CA CYS A 250 -6.16 -3.25 -10.69
C CYS A 250 -5.85 -3.47 -9.20
N TYR A 251 -4.75 -4.17 -8.90
CA TYR A 251 -4.28 -4.38 -7.54
C TYR A 251 -4.06 -3.06 -6.77
N GLN A 252 -3.33 -2.10 -7.35
CA GLN A 252 -3.04 -0.83 -6.67
C GLN A 252 -4.30 -0.02 -6.38
N VAL A 253 -5.24 0.01 -7.33
CA VAL A 253 -6.52 0.70 -7.16
C VAL A 253 -7.35 0.03 -6.05
N MET A 254 -7.47 -1.29 -6.08
CA MET A 254 -8.30 -2.03 -5.13
C MET A 254 -7.75 -2.03 -3.70
N VAL A 255 -6.43 -2.14 -3.51
CA VAL A 255 -5.81 -2.00 -2.18
C VAL A 255 -6.01 -0.59 -1.63
N THR A 256 -5.90 0.42 -2.49
CA THR A 256 -6.16 1.81 -2.11
C THR A 256 -7.61 1.98 -1.64
N ILE A 257 -8.58 1.39 -2.37
CA ILE A 257 -9.99 1.36 -1.96
C ILE A 257 -10.19 0.67 -0.61
N ALA A 258 -9.64 -0.53 -0.46
CA ALA A 258 -9.72 -1.29 0.78
C ALA A 258 -9.20 -0.46 1.98
N GLN A 259 -8.08 0.26 1.80
CA GLN A 259 -7.43 1.05 2.85
C GLN A 259 -8.31 2.11 3.49
N TRP A 260 -9.12 2.87 2.74
CA TRP A 260 -10.03 3.85 3.34
C TRP A 260 -11.37 3.23 3.76
N ASN A 261 -11.74 2.09 3.15
CA ASN A 261 -13.01 1.44 3.44
C ASN A 261 -12.98 0.70 4.79
N ILE A 262 -11.79 0.26 5.23
CA ILE A 262 -11.59 -0.37 6.55
C ILE A 262 -11.12 0.59 7.65
N ALA A 263 -10.77 1.84 7.31
CA ALA A 263 -10.22 2.85 8.24
C ALA A 263 -11.31 3.48 9.13
#